data_AF-A0A849PKH0-F1
#
_entry.id   AF-A0A849PKH0-F1
#
_cell.length_a   1.000
_cell.length_b   1.000
_cell.length_c   1.000
_cell.angle_alpha   90.00
_cell.angle_beta   90.00
_cell.angle_gamma   90.00
#
_symmetry.space_group_name_H-M   'P 1'
#
loop_
_entity.id
_entity.type
_entity.pdbx_description
1 polymer ?
#
loop_
_entity_poly.entity_id
_entity_poly.type
_entity_poly.pdbx_seq_one_letter_code
_entity_poly.pdbx_strand_id
1 'polypeptide(L)'
;MKLDAIQFFTNTSMMLSMVFIPLLAEDLGASYMQIGIIMSVYGLCLGVSSYMFSKAADAWNIKRLLMAGLACSAAAYLLQAFADDPITLGLARGLLGIAIGMYPAALIMHVYGMKRSISKFISFCALGWAAGFLGAAIIGDYDLIFAASSALVALSFVIALTLPEVKVKRLNVSYLSLDTVRANWAVYVPFLLRHAGATAVWTIFPLYMASLGSDKFWIAAIYAINPLMQFFMMRRLDGKDMVSIVKYGYLVSSIAFLSFIPPTIFYYVLPGMVLVALSWSFLYVGSTELLLRRNEDKAASVGLITTVISLASVAGSLIGGAVSQYHGFVAVLVVGAVMCFAGFLISAKYLTRTC
;
A
#
# COMPACT_ATOMS: atom_id res chain seq x y z
N MET A 1 8.06 9.68 -19.30
CA MET A 1 7.43 10.93 -18.83
C MET A 1 5.93 10.76 -18.65
N LYS A 2 5.12 10.53 -19.70
CA LYS A 2 3.65 10.42 -19.56
C LYS A 2 3.20 9.30 -18.60
N LEU A 3 3.71 8.08 -18.75
CA LEU A 3 3.39 6.95 -17.86
C LEU A 3 3.88 7.20 -16.43
N ASP A 4 5.07 7.77 -16.28
CA ASP A 4 5.63 8.14 -14.97
C ASP A 4 4.76 9.19 -14.26
N ALA A 5 4.22 10.16 -15.02
CA ALA A 5 3.30 11.18 -14.51
C ALA A 5 1.97 10.57 -14.06
N ILE A 6 1.39 9.65 -14.85
CA ILE A 6 0.18 8.91 -14.46
C ILE A 6 0.42 8.14 -13.16
N GLN A 7 1.56 7.43 -13.06
CA GLN A 7 1.92 6.71 -11.83
C GLN A 7 2.08 7.66 -10.64
N PHE A 8 2.76 8.78 -10.82
CA PHE A 8 2.93 9.78 -9.77
C PHE A 8 1.59 10.31 -9.27
N PHE A 9 0.76 10.85 -10.17
CA PHE A 9 -0.53 11.46 -9.80
C PHE A 9 -1.53 10.47 -9.20
N THR A 10 -1.62 9.25 -9.74
CA THR A 10 -2.50 8.22 -9.16
C THR A 10 -2.06 7.81 -7.74
N ASN A 11 -0.76 7.69 -7.48
CA ASN A 11 -0.25 7.38 -6.15
C ASN A 11 -0.33 8.55 -5.17
N THR A 12 -0.18 9.79 -5.66
CA THR A 12 -0.48 11.00 -4.89
C THR A 12 -1.94 11.02 -4.46
N SER A 13 -2.86 10.79 -5.39
CA SER A 13 -4.30 10.75 -5.11
C SER A 13 -4.68 9.68 -4.10
N MET A 14 -4.04 8.51 -4.17
CA MET A 14 -4.23 7.40 -3.23
C MET A 14 -3.84 7.78 -1.80
N MET A 15 -2.65 8.34 -1.59
CA MET A 15 -2.21 8.69 -0.23
C MET A 15 -2.91 9.93 0.31
N LEU A 16 -3.20 10.90 -0.57
CA LEU A 16 -3.94 12.11 -0.24
C LEU A 16 -5.32 11.74 0.35
N SER A 17 -6.06 10.83 -0.29
CA SER A 17 -7.39 10.44 0.20
C SER A 17 -7.36 9.44 1.36
N MET A 18 -6.26 8.72 1.58
CA MET A 18 -6.22 7.59 2.52
C MET A 18 -5.86 8.00 3.94
N VAL A 19 -4.94 8.97 4.09
CA VAL A 19 -4.29 9.27 5.38
C VAL A 19 -5.27 9.67 6.49
N PHE A 20 -6.35 10.36 6.16
CA PHE A 20 -7.32 10.86 7.14
C PHE A 20 -8.61 10.06 7.21
N ILE A 21 -8.76 8.94 6.48
CA ILE A 21 -9.97 8.13 6.54
C ILE A 21 -10.32 7.70 7.98
N PRO A 22 -9.36 7.29 8.84
CA PRO A 22 -9.69 6.97 10.23
C PRO A 22 -10.26 8.16 11.01
N LEU A 23 -9.71 9.37 10.82
CA LEU A 23 -10.19 10.59 11.49
C LEU A 23 -11.57 10.98 10.98
N LEU A 24 -11.78 11.00 9.66
CA LEU A 24 -13.09 11.28 9.07
C LEU A 24 -14.14 10.27 9.55
N ALA A 25 -13.80 8.98 9.61
CA ALA A 25 -14.73 7.97 10.08
C ALA A 25 -15.10 8.19 11.56
N GLU A 26 -14.14 8.54 12.42
CA GLU A 26 -14.41 8.90 13.82
C GLU A 26 -15.27 10.18 13.93
N ASP A 27 -14.98 11.21 13.14
CA ASP A 27 -15.78 12.45 13.07
C ASP A 27 -17.23 12.18 12.64
N LEU A 28 -17.46 11.17 11.79
CA LEU A 28 -18.78 10.67 11.38
C LEU A 28 -19.41 9.70 12.39
N GLY A 29 -18.79 9.47 13.55
CA GLY A 29 -19.31 8.63 14.63
C GLY A 29 -19.01 7.13 14.52
N ALA A 30 -18.03 6.72 13.71
CA ALA A 30 -17.62 5.33 13.61
C ALA A 30 -16.90 4.85 14.88
N SER A 31 -17.27 3.69 15.38
CA SER A 31 -16.47 2.92 16.34
C SER A 31 -15.14 2.46 15.71
N TYR A 32 -14.12 2.18 16.53
CA TYR A 32 -12.82 1.70 16.02
C TYR A 32 -12.95 0.39 15.23
N MET A 33 -13.89 -0.48 15.60
CA MET A 33 -14.22 -1.67 14.80
C MET A 33 -14.75 -1.30 13.41
N GLN A 34 -15.68 -0.34 13.32
CA GLN A 34 -16.19 0.15 12.03
C GLN A 34 -15.08 0.77 11.18
N ILE A 35 -14.13 1.50 11.78
CA ILE A 35 -12.95 2.04 11.08
C ILE A 35 -12.12 0.90 10.48
N GLY A 36 -11.88 -0.17 11.25
CA GLY A 36 -11.23 -1.38 10.76
C GLY A 36 -11.96 -1.97 9.55
N ILE A 37 -13.29 -2.09 9.63
CA ILE A 37 -14.13 -2.61 8.53
C ILE A 37 -14.06 -1.70 7.29
N ILE A 38 -14.18 -0.38 7.45
CA ILE A 38 -14.10 0.61 6.35
C ILE A 38 -12.77 0.48 5.61
N MET A 39 -11.67 0.34 6.36
CA MET A 39 -10.33 0.16 5.80
C MET A 39 -10.17 -1.21 5.10
N SER A 40 -10.75 -2.27 5.67
CA SER A 40 -10.76 -3.62 5.07
C SER A 40 -11.60 -3.70 3.79
N VAL A 41 -12.74 -3.03 3.73
CA VAL A 41 -13.63 -3.01 2.55
C VAL A 41 -12.89 -2.44 1.34
N TYR A 42 -12.18 -1.33 1.52
CA TYR A 42 -11.31 -0.78 0.47
C TYR A 42 -10.28 -1.79 -0.03
N GLY A 43 -9.52 -2.42 0.88
CA GLY A 43 -8.48 -3.39 0.53
C GLY A 43 -9.02 -4.64 -0.17
N LEU A 44 -10.18 -5.15 0.28
CA LEU A 44 -10.85 -6.31 -0.30
C LEU A 44 -11.33 -6.01 -1.72
N CYS A 45 -12.05 -4.91 -1.90
CA CYS A 45 -12.55 -4.46 -3.20
C CYS A 45 -11.41 -4.20 -4.18
N LEU A 46 -10.33 -3.55 -3.73
CA LEU A 46 -9.12 -3.33 -4.51
C LEU A 46 -8.48 -4.63 -4.96
N GLY A 47 -8.29 -5.59 -4.05
CA GLY A 47 -7.67 -6.88 -4.34
C GLY A 47 -8.48 -7.72 -5.33
N VAL A 48 -9.79 -7.85 -5.10
CA VAL A 48 -10.71 -8.59 -5.98
C VAL A 48 -10.76 -7.95 -7.37
N SER A 49 -10.93 -6.63 -7.43
CA SER A 49 -10.97 -5.88 -8.69
C SER A 49 -9.65 -6.01 -9.46
N SER A 50 -8.51 -5.82 -8.79
CA SER A 50 -7.19 -5.95 -9.41
C SER A 50 -6.98 -7.33 -10.03
N TYR A 51 -7.41 -8.40 -9.36
CA TYR A 51 -7.34 -9.75 -9.89
C TYR A 51 -8.22 -9.93 -11.15
N MET A 52 -9.47 -9.47 -11.10
CA MET A 52 -10.41 -9.57 -12.22
C MET A 52 -9.92 -8.78 -13.44
N PHE A 53 -9.49 -7.54 -13.24
CA PHE A 53 -9.07 -6.65 -14.33
C PHE A 53 -7.66 -6.92 -14.84
N SER A 54 -6.81 -7.61 -14.06
CA SER A 54 -5.54 -8.16 -14.60
C SER A 54 -5.81 -9.18 -15.69
N LYS A 55 -6.77 -10.10 -15.48
CA LYS A 55 -7.22 -11.03 -16.54
C LYS A 55 -7.88 -10.31 -17.70
N ALA A 56 -8.67 -9.27 -17.41
CA ALA A 56 -9.30 -8.47 -18.45
C ALA A 56 -8.26 -7.72 -19.31
N ALA A 57 -7.14 -7.28 -18.74
CA ALA A 57 -6.07 -6.61 -19.47
C ALA A 57 -5.41 -7.51 -20.54
N ASP A 58 -5.41 -8.83 -20.33
CA ASP A 58 -4.93 -9.79 -21.33
C ASP A 58 -5.92 -10.00 -22.48
N ALA A 59 -7.23 -9.95 -22.18
CA ALA A 59 -8.29 -10.22 -23.14
C ALA A 59 -8.75 -8.97 -23.90
N TRP A 60 -8.70 -7.80 -23.27
CA TRP A 60 -9.33 -6.57 -23.72
C TRP A 60 -8.34 -5.53 -24.23
N ASN A 61 -8.85 -4.38 -24.71
CA ASN A 61 -7.99 -3.28 -25.15
C ASN A 61 -7.39 -2.57 -23.92
N ILE A 62 -6.07 -2.68 -23.78
CA ILE A 62 -5.28 -2.16 -22.65
C ILE A 62 -5.54 -0.66 -22.42
N LYS A 63 -5.54 0.15 -23.50
CA LYS A 63 -5.76 1.60 -23.39
C LYS A 63 -7.16 1.92 -22.89
N ARG A 64 -8.19 1.24 -23.42
CA ARG A 64 -9.59 1.44 -22.99
C ARG A 64 -9.80 1.05 -21.54
N LEU A 65 -9.20 -0.06 -21.10
CA LEU A 65 -9.26 -0.48 -19.71
C LEU A 65 -8.58 0.53 -18.77
N LEU A 66 -7.40 1.03 -19.13
CA LEU A 66 -6.71 2.10 -18.39
C LEU A 66 -7.59 3.34 -18.26
N MET A 67 -8.16 3.82 -19.38
CA MET A 67 -9.02 5.00 -19.40
C MET A 67 -10.29 4.81 -18.57
N ALA A 68 -10.95 3.66 -18.68
CA ALA A 68 -12.14 3.34 -17.90
C ALA A 68 -11.82 3.33 -16.39
N GLY A 69 -10.74 2.67 -15.98
CA GLY A 69 -10.31 2.65 -14.58
C GLY A 69 -10.01 4.04 -14.03
N LEU A 70 -9.25 4.86 -14.77
CA LEU A 70 -8.95 6.24 -14.35
C LEU A 70 -10.22 7.11 -14.25
N ALA A 71 -11.15 7.00 -15.20
CA ALA A 71 -12.41 7.74 -15.16
C ALA A 71 -13.28 7.32 -13.97
N CYS A 72 -13.45 6.01 -13.76
CA CYS A 72 -14.18 5.47 -12.61
C CYS A 72 -13.52 5.90 -11.29
N SER A 73 -12.19 5.89 -11.20
CA SER A 73 -11.48 6.32 -10.00
C SER A 73 -11.65 7.80 -9.73
N ALA A 74 -11.59 8.67 -10.74
CA ALA A 74 -11.82 10.10 -10.56
C ALA A 74 -13.22 10.38 -9.98
N ALA A 75 -14.26 9.71 -10.50
CA ALA A 75 -15.61 9.82 -9.96
C ALA A 75 -15.69 9.26 -8.52
N ALA A 76 -15.13 8.07 -8.28
CA ALA A 76 -15.15 7.43 -6.96
C ALA A 76 -14.39 8.23 -5.89
N TYR A 77 -13.32 8.93 -6.26
CA TYR A 77 -12.63 9.84 -5.34
C TYR A 77 -13.56 10.96 -4.89
N LEU A 78 -14.25 11.62 -5.83
CA LEU A 78 -15.16 12.73 -5.55
C LEU A 78 -16.38 12.28 -4.75
N LEU A 79 -16.89 11.07 -4.99
CA LEU A 79 -18.03 10.51 -4.27
C LEU A 79 -17.79 10.40 -2.75
N GLN A 80 -16.55 10.30 -2.29
CA GLN A 80 -16.24 10.26 -0.85
C GLN A 80 -16.57 11.56 -0.12
N ALA A 81 -16.62 12.70 -0.81
CA ALA A 81 -17.01 14.00 -0.22
C ALA A 81 -18.50 14.09 0.14
N PHE A 82 -19.30 13.12 -0.28
CA PHE A 82 -20.74 13.04 0.04
C PHE A 82 -21.03 11.94 1.08
N ALA A 83 -20.01 11.46 1.79
CA ALA A 83 -20.18 10.47 2.84
C ALA A 83 -20.52 11.17 4.16
N ASP A 84 -21.77 11.04 4.61
CA ASP A 84 -22.29 11.68 5.82
C ASP A 84 -22.34 10.75 7.03
N ASP A 85 -22.02 9.47 6.85
CA ASP A 85 -22.03 8.47 7.93
C ASP A 85 -21.02 7.33 7.67
N PRO A 86 -20.71 6.49 8.68
CA PRO A 86 -19.71 5.43 8.53
C PRO A 86 -20.04 4.40 7.45
N ILE A 87 -21.31 4.12 7.19
CA ILE A 87 -21.75 3.14 6.18
C ILE A 87 -21.55 3.73 4.79
N THR A 88 -22.02 4.95 4.55
CA THR A 88 -21.81 5.63 3.25
C THR A 88 -20.33 5.83 2.95
N LEU A 89 -19.51 6.15 3.96
CA LEU A 89 -18.05 6.18 3.82
C LEU A 89 -17.51 4.80 3.43
N GLY A 90 -17.88 3.73 4.15
CA GLY A 90 -17.46 2.36 3.83
C GLY A 90 -17.81 1.93 2.39
N LEU A 91 -19.01 2.28 1.91
CA LEU A 91 -19.45 2.02 0.53
C LEU A 91 -18.63 2.83 -0.48
N ALA A 92 -18.41 4.13 -0.23
CA ALA A 92 -17.57 4.98 -1.09
C ALA A 92 -16.13 4.46 -1.16
N ARG A 93 -15.58 4.00 -0.03
CA ARG A 93 -14.26 3.35 0.06
C ARG A 93 -14.22 2.05 -0.75
N GLY A 94 -15.26 1.22 -0.68
CA GLY A 94 -15.38 0.01 -1.49
C GLY A 94 -15.42 0.30 -2.99
N LEU A 95 -16.25 1.24 -3.41
CA LEU A 95 -16.35 1.68 -4.82
C LEU A 95 -15.01 2.22 -5.34
N LEU A 96 -14.31 3.02 -4.53
CA LEU A 96 -12.98 3.50 -4.90
C LEU A 96 -11.97 2.35 -5.02
N GLY A 97 -12.02 1.37 -4.12
CA GLY A 97 -11.20 0.15 -4.23
C GLY A 97 -11.45 -0.59 -5.54
N ILE A 98 -12.71 -0.79 -5.92
CA ILE A 98 -13.08 -1.41 -7.20
C ILE A 98 -12.50 -0.60 -8.37
N ALA A 99 -12.71 0.72 -8.38
CA ALA A 99 -12.27 1.58 -9.47
C ALA A 99 -10.74 1.59 -9.63
N ILE A 100 -10.00 1.71 -8.53
CA ILE A 100 -8.52 1.69 -8.55
C ILE A 100 -8.00 0.34 -9.03
N GLY A 101 -8.66 -0.77 -8.70
CA GLY A 101 -8.22 -2.10 -9.16
C GLY A 101 -8.25 -2.28 -10.69
N MET A 102 -8.97 -1.44 -11.42
CA MET A 102 -9.15 -1.58 -12.88
C MET A 102 -7.90 -1.27 -13.71
N TYR A 103 -7.13 -0.25 -13.31
CA TYR A 103 -6.09 0.34 -14.17
C TYR A 103 -4.62 -0.12 -13.96
N PRO A 104 -4.16 -0.62 -12.79
CA PRO A 104 -2.75 -0.90 -12.54
C PRO A 104 -2.14 -1.88 -13.54
N ALA A 105 -2.83 -2.98 -13.83
CA ALA A 105 -2.37 -3.98 -14.79
C ALA A 105 -2.24 -3.38 -16.20
N ALA A 106 -3.25 -2.62 -16.64
CA ALA A 106 -3.23 -1.96 -17.93
C ALA A 106 -2.09 -0.93 -18.04
N LEU A 107 -1.83 -0.18 -16.97
CA LEU A 107 -0.76 0.82 -16.92
C LEU A 107 0.63 0.16 -17.01
N ILE A 108 0.85 -0.94 -16.28
CA ILE A 108 2.09 -1.73 -16.36
C ILE A 108 2.28 -2.31 -17.76
N MET A 109 1.22 -2.82 -18.38
CA MET A 109 1.26 -3.37 -19.74
C MET A 109 1.63 -2.30 -20.77
N HIS A 110 1.20 -1.05 -20.59
CA HIS A 110 1.68 0.08 -21.40
C HIS A 110 3.18 0.33 -21.23
N VAL A 111 3.70 0.30 -19.98
CA VAL A 111 5.15 0.46 -19.72
C VAL A 111 5.94 -0.64 -20.44
N TYR A 112 5.49 -1.89 -20.31
CA TYR A 112 6.12 -3.04 -20.93
C TYR A 112 6.11 -2.96 -22.47
N GLY A 113 4.93 -2.76 -23.07
CA GLY A 113 4.84 -2.72 -24.53
C GLY A 113 5.46 -1.49 -25.17
N MET A 114 5.65 -0.39 -24.41
CA MET A 114 6.47 0.76 -24.83
C MET A 114 7.98 0.56 -24.56
N LYS A 115 8.40 -0.62 -24.09
CA LYS A 115 9.80 -0.97 -23.75
C LYS A 115 10.46 0.04 -22.80
N ARG A 116 9.71 0.56 -21.83
CA ARG A 116 10.21 1.49 -20.81
C ARG A 116 10.70 0.75 -19.57
N SER A 117 11.59 1.38 -18.82
CA SER A 117 12.10 0.81 -17.56
C SER A 117 10.99 0.71 -16.51
N ILE A 118 10.63 -0.51 -16.14
CA ILE A 118 9.65 -0.80 -15.08
C ILE A 118 10.16 -0.29 -13.73
N SER A 119 11.45 -0.47 -13.42
CA SER A 119 12.03 -0.01 -12.15
C SER A 119 12.00 1.50 -11.99
N LYS A 120 12.27 2.26 -13.07
CA LYS A 120 12.13 3.73 -13.06
C LYS A 120 10.68 4.13 -12.83
N PHE A 121 9.73 3.46 -13.49
CA PHE A 121 8.30 3.68 -13.32
C PHE A 121 7.83 3.42 -11.87
N ILE A 122 8.25 2.31 -11.26
CA ILE A 122 7.92 1.97 -9.86
C ILE A 122 8.46 3.02 -8.87
N SER A 123 9.62 3.65 -9.15
CA SER A 123 10.17 4.67 -8.24
C SER A 123 9.28 5.92 -8.08
N PHE A 124 8.48 6.25 -9.09
CA PHE A 124 7.50 7.33 -9.03
C PHE A 124 6.30 6.99 -8.12
N CYS A 125 6.11 5.72 -7.76
CA CYS A 125 5.12 5.28 -6.76
C CYS A 125 5.42 5.89 -5.38
N ALA A 126 6.63 5.66 -4.86
CA ALA A 126 7.05 6.18 -3.56
C ALA A 126 7.10 7.72 -3.52
N LEU A 127 7.55 8.34 -4.62
CA LEU A 127 7.52 9.80 -4.75
C LEU A 127 6.08 10.34 -4.75
N GLY A 128 5.16 9.66 -5.44
CA GLY A 128 3.73 9.97 -5.43
C GLY A 128 3.14 9.87 -4.03
N TRP A 129 3.47 8.81 -3.27
CA TRP A 129 3.02 8.66 -1.89
C TRP A 129 3.49 9.80 -0.99
N ALA A 130 4.78 10.16 -1.05
CA ALA A 130 5.32 11.28 -0.30
C ALA A 130 4.61 12.60 -0.65
N ALA A 131 4.40 12.87 -1.95
CA ALA A 131 3.66 14.05 -2.41
C ALA A 131 2.19 14.04 -1.93
N GLY A 132 1.54 12.88 -1.88
CA GLY A 132 0.16 12.75 -1.38
C GLY A 132 0.05 13.09 0.10
N PHE A 133 0.96 12.58 0.93
CA PHE A 133 0.99 12.93 2.36
C PHE A 133 1.34 14.40 2.59
N LEU A 134 2.32 14.96 1.87
CA LEU A 134 2.63 16.40 1.97
C LEU A 134 1.47 17.28 1.49
N GLY A 135 0.76 16.87 0.43
CA GLY A 135 -0.45 17.53 -0.02
C GLY A 135 -1.56 17.50 1.03
N ALA A 136 -1.76 16.36 1.70
CA ALA A 136 -2.74 16.22 2.78
C ALA A 136 -2.42 17.13 3.96
N ALA A 137 -1.13 17.28 4.29
CA ALA A 137 -0.69 18.17 5.36
C ALA A 137 -1.04 19.63 5.06
N ILE A 138 -0.92 20.06 3.79
CA ILE A 138 -1.21 21.43 3.37
C ILE A 138 -2.73 21.68 3.28
N ILE A 139 -3.50 20.73 2.75
CA ILE A 139 -4.93 20.92 2.50
C ILE A 139 -5.75 20.78 3.80
N GLY A 140 -5.55 19.70 4.57
CA GLY A 140 -6.21 19.44 5.86
C GLY A 140 -7.73 19.22 5.84
N ASP A 141 -8.44 19.80 4.88
CA ASP A 141 -9.87 19.67 4.66
C ASP A 141 -10.22 18.39 3.87
N TYR A 142 -11.24 17.66 4.31
CA TYR A 142 -11.59 16.35 3.75
C TYR A 142 -12.13 16.45 2.33
N ASP A 143 -13.05 17.37 2.07
CA ASP A 143 -13.70 17.52 0.77
C ASP A 143 -12.73 18.03 -0.27
N LEU A 144 -11.89 19.00 0.09
CA LEU A 144 -10.81 19.47 -0.78
C LEU A 144 -9.78 18.38 -1.06
N ILE A 145 -9.48 17.50 -0.10
CA ILE A 145 -8.61 16.34 -0.32
C ILE A 145 -9.22 15.37 -1.34
N PHE A 146 -10.52 15.06 -1.22
CA PHE A 146 -11.20 14.17 -2.18
C PHE A 146 -11.33 14.80 -3.57
N ALA A 147 -11.63 16.10 -3.64
CA ALA A 147 -11.66 16.85 -4.89
C ALA A 147 -10.28 16.93 -5.55
N ALA A 148 -9.22 17.18 -4.77
CA ALA A 148 -7.85 17.20 -5.26
C ALA A 148 -7.40 15.81 -5.77
N SER A 149 -7.70 14.73 -5.05
CA SER A 149 -7.45 13.37 -5.53
C SER A 149 -8.20 13.08 -6.82
N SER A 150 -9.47 13.48 -6.91
CA SER A 150 -10.27 13.35 -8.14
C SER A 150 -9.63 14.11 -9.31
N ALA A 151 -9.23 15.36 -9.09
CA ALA A 151 -8.61 16.21 -10.11
C ALA A 151 -7.27 15.65 -10.62
N LEU A 152 -6.42 15.12 -9.74
CA LEU A 152 -5.15 14.49 -10.09
C LEU A 152 -5.35 13.20 -10.92
N VAL A 153 -6.36 12.39 -10.59
CA VAL A 153 -6.70 11.21 -11.40
C VAL A 153 -7.36 11.61 -12.73
N ALA A 154 -8.20 12.64 -12.75
CA ALA A 154 -8.76 13.19 -13.98
C ALA A 154 -7.65 13.73 -14.92
N LEU A 155 -6.64 14.40 -14.36
CA LEU A 155 -5.44 14.79 -15.12
C LEU A 155 -4.70 13.57 -15.66
N SER A 156 -4.61 12.49 -14.88
CA SER A 156 -4.02 11.23 -15.34
C SER A 156 -4.81 10.61 -16.50
N PHE A 157 -6.14 10.68 -16.46
CA PHE A 157 -7.01 10.28 -17.56
C PHE A 157 -6.75 11.12 -18.82
N VAL A 158 -6.66 12.44 -18.70
CA VAL A 158 -6.35 13.35 -19.82
C VAL A 158 -4.98 13.01 -20.43
N ILE A 159 -3.97 12.76 -19.61
CA ILE A 159 -2.65 12.31 -20.09
C ILE A 159 -2.78 10.95 -20.81
N ALA A 160 -3.58 10.03 -20.28
CA ALA A 160 -3.80 8.70 -20.85
C ALA A 160 -4.49 8.74 -22.24
N LEU A 161 -5.35 9.74 -22.52
CA LEU A 161 -5.92 9.95 -23.86
C LEU A 161 -4.83 10.06 -24.94
N THR A 162 -3.69 10.66 -24.58
CA THR A 162 -2.56 10.90 -25.48
C THR A 162 -1.59 9.72 -25.59
N LEU A 163 -1.85 8.60 -24.90
CA LEU A 163 -1.04 7.39 -25.02
C LEU A 163 -1.39 6.64 -26.31
N PRO A 164 -0.40 6.04 -26.99
CA PRO A 164 -0.68 5.17 -28.12
C PRO A 164 -1.36 3.88 -27.64
N GLU A 165 -2.16 3.24 -28.49
CA GLU A 165 -2.57 1.86 -28.23
C GLU A 165 -1.34 0.94 -28.30
N VAL A 166 -1.29 -0.03 -27.39
CA VAL A 166 -0.18 -0.96 -27.29
C VAL A 166 -0.74 -2.38 -27.43
N LYS A 167 -0.11 -3.17 -28.28
CA LYS A 167 -0.40 -4.61 -28.42
C LYS A 167 0.74 -5.37 -27.76
N VAL A 168 0.47 -5.95 -26.60
CA VAL A 168 1.40 -6.83 -25.91
C VAL A 168 1.04 -8.27 -26.26
N LYS A 169 2.07 -9.11 -26.50
CA LYS A 169 1.85 -10.54 -26.74
C LYS A 169 1.28 -11.15 -25.46
N ARG A 170 0.08 -11.74 -25.56
CA ARG A 170 -0.64 -12.34 -24.43
C ARG A 170 0.21 -13.44 -23.81
N LEU A 171 0.56 -13.29 -22.54
CA LEU A 171 1.20 -14.35 -21.77
C LEU A 171 0.09 -15.04 -20.99
N ASN A 172 -0.14 -16.32 -21.27
CA ASN A 172 -1.09 -17.13 -20.51
C ASN A 172 -0.40 -17.54 -19.21
N VAL A 173 -0.38 -16.66 -18.21
CA VAL A 173 0.29 -16.92 -16.93
C VAL A 173 -0.74 -17.45 -15.93
N SER A 174 -0.38 -18.52 -15.21
CA SER A 174 -1.16 -18.97 -14.07
C SER A 174 -0.98 -17.98 -12.92
N TYR A 175 -1.97 -17.12 -12.70
CA TYR A 175 -1.92 -16.04 -11.71
C TYR A 175 -1.82 -16.51 -10.25
N LEU A 176 -2.15 -17.78 -9.97
CA LEU A 176 -2.15 -18.37 -8.63
C LEU A 176 -1.61 -19.80 -8.72
N SER A 177 -0.30 -19.91 -8.92
CA SER A 177 0.39 -21.20 -8.79
C SER A 177 0.54 -21.54 -7.31
N LEU A 178 -0.29 -22.47 -6.82
CA LEU A 178 -0.18 -23.01 -5.47
C LEU A 178 1.19 -23.65 -5.23
N ASP A 179 1.82 -24.18 -6.28
CA ASP A 179 3.15 -24.75 -6.21
C ASP A 179 4.21 -23.68 -5.96
N THR A 180 4.10 -22.51 -6.61
CA THR A 180 4.97 -21.35 -6.35
C THR A 180 4.77 -20.82 -4.92
N VAL A 181 3.53 -20.80 -4.42
CA VAL A 181 3.24 -20.43 -3.02
C VAL A 181 3.91 -21.40 -2.05
N ARG A 182 3.75 -22.71 -2.26
CA ARG A 182 4.37 -23.75 -1.42
C ARG A 182 5.89 -23.68 -1.45
N ALA A 183 6.50 -23.51 -2.62
CA ALA A 183 7.95 -23.45 -2.76
C ALA A 183 8.58 -22.23 -2.07
N ASN A 184 7.84 -21.12 -1.93
CA ASN A 184 8.36 -19.86 -1.38
C ASN A 184 7.63 -19.41 -0.10
N TRP A 185 6.98 -20.34 0.61
CA TRP A 185 6.18 -20.04 1.80
C TRP A 185 6.98 -19.28 2.87
N ALA A 186 8.28 -19.58 3.00
CA ALA A 186 9.21 -18.91 3.94
C ALA A 186 9.48 -17.44 3.60
N VAL A 187 9.08 -16.97 2.42
CA VAL A 187 9.03 -15.55 2.05
C VAL A 187 7.62 -15.02 2.28
N TYR A 188 6.59 -15.68 1.75
CA TYR A 188 5.22 -15.16 1.76
C TYR A 188 4.58 -15.10 3.15
N VAL A 189 4.73 -16.13 3.98
CA VAL A 189 4.08 -16.20 5.30
C VAL A 189 4.64 -15.13 6.27
N PRO A 190 5.96 -14.98 6.43
CA PRO A 190 6.51 -13.86 7.22
C PRO A 190 6.10 -12.49 6.70
N PHE A 191 6.03 -12.33 5.37
CA PHE A 191 5.66 -11.07 4.73
C PHE A 191 4.20 -10.72 5.03
N LEU A 192 3.31 -11.73 4.97
CA LEU A 192 1.91 -11.60 5.35
C LEU A 192 1.77 -11.15 6.80
N LEU A 193 2.44 -11.83 7.74
CA LEU A 193 2.37 -11.49 9.16
C LEU A 193 2.84 -10.06 9.42
N ARG A 194 4.02 -9.70 8.90
CA ARG A 194 4.56 -8.36 9.05
C ARG A 194 3.61 -7.32 8.48
N HIS A 195 3.10 -7.52 7.26
CA HIS A 195 2.29 -6.52 6.60
C HIS A 195 0.89 -6.40 7.23
N ALA A 196 0.36 -7.49 7.79
CA ALA A 196 -0.87 -7.47 8.56
C ALA A 196 -0.68 -6.69 9.87
N GLY A 197 0.41 -6.93 10.60
CA GLY A 197 0.77 -6.14 11.77
C GLY A 197 0.98 -4.67 11.45
N ALA A 198 1.67 -4.36 10.35
CA ALA A 198 1.84 -2.97 9.90
C ALA A 198 0.52 -2.31 9.54
N THR A 199 -0.37 -3.01 8.83
CA THR A 199 -1.68 -2.45 8.46
C THR A 199 -2.55 -2.26 9.69
N ALA A 200 -2.52 -3.17 10.67
CA ALA A 200 -3.22 -2.98 11.93
C ALA A 200 -2.82 -1.67 12.61
N VAL A 201 -1.52 -1.36 12.64
CA VAL A 201 -1.01 -0.07 13.12
C VAL A 201 -1.55 1.08 12.25
N TRP A 202 -1.38 1.03 10.92
CA TRP A 202 -1.80 2.12 10.03
C TRP A 202 -3.29 2.45 10.06
N THR A 203 -4.14 1.46 10.34
CA THR A 203 -5.59 1.65 10.48
C THR A 203 -5.94 2.62 11.61
N ILE A 204 -5.15 2.64 12.70
CA ILE A 204 -5.44 3.45 13.89
C ILE A 204 -4.40 4.54 14.15
N PHE A 205 -3.27 4.53 13.43
CA PHE A 205 -2.15 5.41 13.73
C PHE A 205 -2.46 6.91 13.61
N PRO A 206 -3.34 7.40 12.70
CA PRO A 206 -3.78 8.78 12.72
C PRO A 206 -4.55 9.14 14.01
N LEU A 207 -5.45 8.26 14.46
CA LEU A 207 -6.22 8.42 15.70
C LEU A 207 -5.30 8.40 16.92
N TYR A 208 -4.30 7.51 16.91
CA TYR A 208 -3.29 7.45 17.96
C TYR A 208 -2.52 8.77 18.07
N MET A 209 -2.03 9.32 16.97
CA MET A 209 -1.34 10.62 17.00
C MET A 209 -2.27 11.77 17.42
N ALA A 210 -3.54 11.76 16.98
CA ALA A 210 -4.53 12.75 17.42
C ALA A 210 -4.77 12.67 18.93
N SER A 211 -4.83 11.46 19.50
CA SER A 211 -4.94 11.25 20.97
C SER A 211 -3.74 11.78 21.76
N LEU A 212 -2.59 11.96 21.10
CA LEU A 212 -1.38 12.58 21.66
C LEU A 212 -1.31 14.10 21.41
N GLY A 213 -2.38 14.70 20.87
CA GLY A 213 -2.47 16.14 20.60
C GLY A 213 -1.94 16.58 19.24
N SER A 214 -1.72 15.66 18.29
CA SER A 214 -1.34 16.01 16.92
C SER A 214 -2.54 16.55 16.13
N ASP A 215 -2.32 17.59 15.33
CA ASP A 215 -3.27 18.03 14.31
C ASP A 215 -3.09 17.24 12.99
N LYS A 216 -3.98 17.50 12.02
CA LYS A 216 -3.95 16.88 10.69
C LYS A 216 -2.66 17.19 9.93
N PHE A 217 -2.12 18.40 10.07
CA PHE A 217 -0.87 18.81 9.42
C PHE A 217 0.27 17.88 9.84
N TRP A 218 0.45 17.70 11.15
CA TRP A 218 1.52 16.89 11.71
C TRP A 218 1.34 15.40 11.44
N ILE A 219 0.11 14.90 11.50
CA ILE A 219 -0.21 13.51 11.12
C ILE A 219 0.32 13.24 9.71
N ALA A 220 -0.09 14.05 8.73
CA ALA A 220 0.27 13.83 7.34
C ALA A 220 1.77 14.10 7.07
N ALA A 221 2.37 15.12 7.70
CA ALA A 221 3.80 15.41 7.58
C ALA A 221 4.67 14.25 8.12
N ILE A 222 4.28 13.64 9.25
CA ILE A 222 4.96 12.48 9.82
C ILE A 222 4.83 11.27 8.89
N TYR A 223 3.65 11.02 8.33
CA TYR A 223 3.44 9.95 7.35
C TYR A 223 4.33 10.10 6.11
N ALA A 224 4.58 11.33 5.65
CA ALA A 224 5.41 11.61 4.47
C ALA A 224 6.87 11.17 4.63
N ILE A 225 7.40 11.13 5.86
CA ILE A 225 8.78 10.71 6.15
C ILE A 225 9.02 9.29 5.66
N ASN A 226 8.05 8.40 5.84
CA ASN A 226 8.20 6.99 5.48
C ASN A 226 8.52 6.79 3.98
N PRO A 227 7.64 7.15 3.02
CA PRO A 227 7.94 6.99 1.60
C PRO A 227 9.12 7.84 1.12
N LEU A 228 9.36 9.01 1.72
CA LEU A 228 10.51 9.85 1.40
C LEU A 228 11.83 9.14 1.73
N MET A 229 11.94 8.55 2.92
CA MET A 229 13.12 7.79 3.32
C MET A 229 13.27 6.50 2.52
N GLN A 230 12.16 5.80 2.20
CA GLN A 230 12.19 4.61 1.33
C GLN A 230 12.82 4.91 -0.03
N PHE A 231 12.48 6.05 -0.65
CA PHE A 231 13.03 6.45 -1.95
C PHE A 231 14.56 6.52 -1.95
N PHE A 232 15.18 6.99 -0.86
CA PHE A 232 16.64 7.05 -0.73
C PHE A 232 17.25 5.72 -0.28
N MET A 233 16.58 4.95 0.57
CA MET A 233 17.09 3.70 1.14
C MET A 233 17.10 2.55 0.13
N MET A 234 16.03 2.39 -0.64
CA MET A 234 15.91 1.30 -1.63
C MET A 234 17.03 1.30 -2.67
N ARG A 235 17.56 2.48 -3.03
CA ARG A 235 18.64 2.66 -4.00
C ARG A 235 20.01 2.17 -3.53
N ARG A 236 20.16 1.81 -2.26
CA ARG A 236 21.44 1.42 -1.64
C ARG A 236 21.53 -0.08 -1.33
N LEU A 237 20.56 -0.87 -1.80
CA LEU A 237 20.45 -2.30 -1.46
C LEU A 237 21.06 -3.24 -2.51
N ASP A 238 21.45 -2.72 -3.67
CA ASP A 238 22.07 -3.51 -4.74
C ASP A 238 23.35 -4.22 -4.26
N GLY A 239 23.51 -5.49 -4.65
CA GLY A 239 24.70 -6.29 -4.35
C GLY A 239 24.80 -6.79 -2.91
N LYS A 240 23.79 -6.55 -2.06
CA LYS A 240 23.75 -7.04 -0.68
C LYS A 240 23.22 -8.48 -0.59
N ASP A 241 23.44 -9.12 0.56
CA ASP A 241 22.86 -10.45 0.84
C ASP A 241 21.36 -10.33 1.16
N MET A 242 20.52 -10.72 0.20
CA MET A 242 19.07 -10.55 0.28
C MET A 242 18.45 -11.37 1.40
N VAL A 243 19.01 -12.55 1.74
CA VAL A 243 18.52 -13.35 2.87
C VAL A 243 18.72 -12.59 4.19
N SER A 244 19.91 -12.03 4.39
CA SER A 244 20.22 -11.26 5.60
C SER A 244 19.38 -9.99 5.70
N ILE A 245 19.26 -9.24 4.60
CA ILE A 245 18.45 -8.01 4.55
C ILE A 245 17.00 -8.30 4.92
N VAL A 246 16.39 -9.37 4.38
CA VAL A 246 15.01 -9.74 4.71
C VAL A 246 14.86 -10.06 6.20
N LYS A 247 15.78 -10.84 6.78
CA LYS A 247 15.77 -11.13 8.23
C LYS A 247 15.87 -9.86 9.06
N TYR A 248 16.83 -8.98 8.76
CA TYR A 248 16.95 -7.69 9.45
C TYR A 248 15.71 -6.82 9.26
N GLY A 249 15.08 -6.85 8.08
CA GLY A 249 13.87 -6.09 7.81
C GLY A 249 12.71 -6.45 8.75
N TYR A 250 12.52 -7.73 9.09
CA TYR A 250 11.51 -8.14 10.07
C TYR A 250 11.85 -7.66 11.49
N LEU A 251 13.11 -7.83 11.91
CA LEU A 251 13.56 -7.38 13.23
C LEU A 251 13.43 -5.85 13.38
N VAL A 252 13.87 -5.10 12.38
CA VAL A 252 13.74 -3.63 12.36
C VAL A 252 12.28 -3.19 12.34
N SER A 253 11.38 -3.92 11.64
CA SER A 253 9.93 -3.62 11.71
C SER A 253 9.39 -3.77 13.13
N SER A 254 9.80 -4.81 13.85
CA SER A 254 9.40 -5.02 15.25
C SER A 254 9.89 -3.89 16.15
N ILE A 255 11.16 -3.50 16.01
CA ILE A 255 11.74 -2.37 16.77
C ILE A 255 11.02 -1.06 16.42
N ALA A 256 10.68 -0.84 15.15
CA ALA A 256 9.97 0.35 14.70
C ALA A 256 8.62 0.51 15.40
N PHE A 257 7.79 -0.54 15.46
CA PHE A 257 6.50 -0.45 16.15
C PHE A 257 6.63 -0.36 17.67
N LEU A 258 7.63 -1.01 18.28
CA LEU A 258 7.92 -0.81 19.70
C LEU A 258 8.40 0.61 20.01
N SER A 259 9.10 1.27 19.08
CA SER A 259 9.55 2.66 19.27
C SER A 259 8.39 3.66 19.31
N PHE A 260 7.19 3.24 18.92
CA PHE A 260 5.96 4.02 19.11
C PHE A 260 5.35 3.82 20.51
N ILE A 261 6.05 3.22 21.48
CA ILE A 261 5.58 3.01 22.87
C ILE A 261 6.65 3.52 23.87
N PRO A 262 6.34 4.40 24.85
CA PRO A 262 5.16 5.23 25.06
C PRO A 262 5.47 6.70 24.73
N PRO A 263 5.19 7.19 23.51
CA PRO A 263 5.37 8.59 23.21
C PRO A 263 4.33 9.37 24.01
N THR A 264 4.80 10.11 25.01
CA THR A 264 4.03 11.14 25.71
C THR A 264 3.75 12.35 24.81
N ILE A 265 4.48 12.46 23.69
CA ILE A 265 4.43 13.54 22.71
C ILE A 265 4.49 12.92 21.31
N PHE A 266 3.58 13.31 20.41
CA PHE A 266 3.44 12.69 19.09
C PHE A 266 4.71 12.76 18.21
N TYR A 267 5.56 13.78 18.34
CA TYR A 267 6.81 13.89 17.57
C TYR A 267 7.82 12.77 17.85
N TYR A 268 7.72 12.05 18.96
CA TYR A 268 8.65 10.95 19.27
C TYR A 268 8.50 9.74 18.34
N VAL A 269 7.47 9.70 17.49
CA VAL A 269 7.33 8.66 16.46
C VAL A 269 8.24 8.89 15.25
N LEU A 270 8.89 10.05 15.11
CA LEU A 270 9.72 10.39 13.95
C LEU A 270 10.86 9.38 13.69
N PRO A 271 11.67 8.96 14.69
CA PRO A 271 12.70 7.95 14.47
C PRO A 271 12.09 6.59 14.05
N GLY A 272 10.96 6.22 14.63
CA GLY A 272 10.23 5.01 14.27
C GLY A 272 9.78 5.01 12.82
N MET A 273 9.35 6.15 12.27
CA MET A 273 9.01 6.29 10.83
C MET A 273 10.20 6.02 9.91
N VAL A 274 11.41 6.43 10.31
CA VAL A 274 12.65 6.12 9.57
C VAL A 274 12.95 4.62 9.64
N LEU A 275 12.74 3.97 10.79
CA LEU A 275 12.90 2.52 10.95
C LEU A 275 11.85 1.73 10.14
N VAL A 276 10.60 2.21 10.07
CA VAL A 276 9.57 1.66 9.19
C VAL A 276 10.02 1.75 7.72
N ALA A 277 10.54 2.89 7.29
CA ALA A 277 11.04 3.07 5.92
C ALA A 277 12.20 2.10 5.60
N LEU A 278 13.14 1.97 6.52
CA LEU A 278 14.29 1.06 6.39
C LEU A 278 13.83 -0.40 6.30
N SER A 279 12.97 -0.81 7.22
CA SER A 279 12.44 -2.18 7.25
C SER A 279 11.59 -2.53 6.04
N TRP A 280 10.73 -1.61 5.56
CA TRP A 280 9.98 -1.81 4.32
C TRP A 280 10.91 -1.93 3.11
N SER A 281 11.93 -1.08 3.01
CA SER A 281 12.91 -1.13 1.93
C SER A 281 13.62 -2.48 1.90
N PHE A 282 14.07 -2.97 3.05
CA PHE A 282 14.73 -4.27 3.18
C PHE A 282 13.81 -5.42 2.79
N LEU A 283 12.59 -5.44 3.33
CA LEU A 283 11.64 -6.53 3.10
C LEU A 283 11.15 -6.56 1.66
N TYR A 284 10.76 -5.42 1.10
CA TYR A 284 10.18 -5.36 -0.24
C TYR A 284 11.22 -5.66 -1.31
N VAL A 285 12.39 -5.00 -1.26
CA VAL A 285 13.47 -5.24 -2.23
C VAL A 285 14.04 -6.64 -2.07
N GLY A 286 14.39 -7.03 -0.84
CA GLY A 286 15.01 -8.33 -0.57
C GLY A 286 14.10 -9.51 -0.90
N SER A 287 12.81 -9.44 -0.55
CA SER A 287 11.86 -10.53 -0.87
C SER A 287 11.62 -10.62 -2.37
N THR A 288 11.46 -9.48 -3.05
CA THR A 288 11.26 -9.45 -4.51
C THR A 288 12.48 -10.04 -5.21
N GLU A 289 13.69 -9.66 -4.82
CA GLU A 289 14.90 -10.17 -5.44
C GLU A 289 15.13 -11.67 -5.16
N LEU A 290 14.84 -12.16 -3.96
CA LEU A 290 14.90 -13.59 -3.65
C LEU A 290 13.93 -14.40 -4.52
N LEU A 291 12.70 -13.92 -4.71
CA LEU A 291 11.72 -14.59 -5.57
C LEU A 291 12.17 -14.60 -7.02
N LEU A 292 12.70 -13.49 -7.53
CA LEU A 292 13.23 -13.38 -8.90
C LEU A 292 14.44 -14.30 -9.15
N ARG A 293 15.26 -14.55 -8.13
CA ARG A 293 16.45 -15.42 -8.24
C ARG A 293 16.11 -16.90 -8.12
N ARG A 294 15.08 -17.26 -7.34
CA ARG A 294 14.74 -18.66 -7.00
C ARG A 294 13.70 -19.32 -7.88
N ASN A 295 12.94 -18.54 -8.63
CA ASN A 295 11.82 -19.06 -9.41
C ASN A 295 12.11 -18.89 -10.91
N GLU A 296 11.82 -19.93 -11.67
CA GLU A 296 11.78 -19.83 -13.14
C GLU A 296 10.66 -18.89 -13.57
N ASP A 297 9.48 -19.00 -12.94
CA ASP A 297 8.37 -18.05 -13.10
C ASP A 297 8.54 -16.81 -12.20
N LYS A 298 9.44 -15.93 -12.64
CA LYS A 298 9.79 -14.67 -11.99
C LYS A 298 8.60 -13.72 -11.83
N ALA A 299 7.74 -13.65 -12.85
CA ALA A 299 6.62 -12.71 -12.87
C ALA A 299 5.50 -13.16 -11.92
N ALA A 300 5.13 -14.45 -11.94
CA ALA A 300 4.09 -14.96 -11.05
C ALA A 300 4.54 -14.94 -9.58
N SER A 301 5.78 -15.32 -9.30
CA SER A 301 6.32 -15.31 -7.93
C SER A 301 6.33 -13.90 -7.32
N VAL A 302 6.83 -12.89 -8.03
CA VAL A 302 6.75 -11.50 -7.55
C VAL A 302 5.31 -11.00 -7.49
N GLY A 303 4.45 -11.37 -8.45
CA GLY A 303 3.04 -11.02 -8.46
C GLY A 303 2.30 -11.47 -7.19
N LEU A 304 2.64 -12.64 -6.65
CA LEU A 304 2.08 -13.16 -5.40
C LEU A 304 2.37 -12.28 -4.17
N ILE A 305 3.46 -11.48 -4.16
CA ILE A 305 3.70 -10.50 -3.08
C ILE A 305 2.54 -9.51 -3.00
N THR A 306 2.04 -9.02 -4.14
CA THR A 306 0.93 -8.05 -4.18
C THR A 306 -0.36 -8.66 -3.62
N THR A 307 -0.61 -9.93 -3.91
CA THR A 307 -1.73 -10.69 -3.32
C THR A 307 -1.58 -10.81 -1.81
N VAL A 308 -0.36 -11.15 -1.33
CA VAL A 308 -0.04 -11.23 0.10
C VAL A 308 -0.26 -9.88 0.79
N ILE A 309 0.19 -8.78 0.19
CA ILE A 309 -0.02 -7.41 0.67
C ILE A 309 -1.52 -7.10 0.81
N SER A 310 -2.32 -7.45 -0.19
CA SER A 310 -3.75 -7.18 -0.19
C SER A 310 -4.48 -7.96 0.92
N LEU A 311 -4.20 -9.25 1.05
CA LEU A 311 -4.77 -10.09 2.11
C LEU A 311 -4.36 -9.64 3.50
N ALA A 312 -3.08 -9.29 3.66
CA ALA A 312 -2.54 -8.75 4.89
C ALA A 312 -3.19 -7.40 5.24
N SER A 313 -3.49 -6.56 4.26
CA SER A 313 -4.16 -5.27 4.49
C SER A 313 -5.58 -5.45 5.04
N VAL A 314 -6.33 -6.41 4.48
CA VAL A 314 -7.68 -6.75 4.96
C VAL A 314 -7.62 -7.30 6.38
N ALA A 315 -6.79 -8.32 6.62
CA ALA A 315 -6.66 -8.95 7.93
C ALA A 315 -6.13 -7.98 8.99
N GLY A 316 -5.10 -7.21 8.64
CA GLY A 316 -4.50 -6.21 9.52
C GLY A 316 -5.49 -5.12 9.91
N SER A 317 -6.28 -4.59 8.96
CA SER A 317 -7.27 -3.56 9.27
C SER A 317 -8.36 -4.05 10.24
N LEU A 318 -8.83 -5.29 10.08
CA LEU A 318 -9.76 -5.90 11.04
C LEU A 318 -9.12 -6.08 12.42
N ILE A 319 -7.87 -6.56 12.47
CA ILE A 319 -7.13 -6.72 13.74
C ILE A 319 -6.94 -5.35 14.41
N GLY A 320 -6.54 -4.32 13.67
CA GLY A 320 -6.31 -2.97 14.17
C GLY A 320 -7.58 -2.37 14.77
N GLY A 321 -8.69 -2.45 14.05
CA GLY A 321 -10.00 -1.98 14.54
C GLY A 321 -10.50 -2.77 15.76
N ALA A 322 -10.38 -4.09 15.74
CA ALA A 322 -10.80 -4.94 16.86
C ALA A 322 -9.97 -4.72 18.13
N VAL A 323 -8.64 -4.73 18.01
CA VAL A 323 -7.75 -4.61 19.17
C VAL A 323 -7.83 -3.21 19.76
N SER A 324 -7.93 -2.15 18.95
CA SER A 324 -8.12 -0.80 19.47
C SER A 324 -9.45 -0.63 20.21
N GLN A 325 -10.53 -1.25 19.71
CA GLN A 325 -11.85 -1.21 20.35
C GLN A 325 -11.85 -1.74 21.79
N TYR A 326 -11.11 -2.82 22.05
CA TYR A 326 -11.16 -3.53 23.34
C TYR A 326 -9.94 -3.31 24.24
N HIS A 327 -8.79 -2.94 23.65
CA HIS A 327 -7.50 -2.87 24.35
C HIS A 327 -6.73 -1.56 24.11
N GLY A 328 -7.27 -0.62 23.32
CA GLY A 328 -6.67 0.69 23.05
C GLY A 328 -5.52 0.66 22.04
N PHE A 329 -5.00 1.85 21.70
CA PHE A 329 -4.03 2.02 20.62
C PHE A 329 -2.67 1.35 20.89
N VAL A 330 -2.18 1.41 22.14
CA VAL A 330 -0.90 0.79 22.51
C VAL A 330 -0.90 -0.72 22.28
N ALA A 331 -2.03 -1.40 22.54
CA ALA A 331 -2.15 -2.83 22.27
C ALA A 331 -2.01 -3.15 20.77
N VAL A 332 -2.51 -2.28 19.89
CA VAL A 332 -2.33 -2.44 18.44
C VAL A 332 -0.86 -2.34 18.03
N LEU A 333 -0.11 -1.42 18.63
CA LEU A 333 1.33 -1.28 18.40
C LEU A 333 2.11 -2.52 18.85
N VAL A 334 1.76 -3.08 20.01
CA VAL A 334 2.32 -4.35 20.51
C VAL A 334 1.99 -5.50 19.57
N VAL A 335 0.74 -5.62 19.11
CA VAL A 335 0.33 -6.63 18.13
C VAL A 335 1.14 -6.49 16.84
N GLY A 336 1.29 -5.27 16.32
CA GLY A 336 2.12 -4.98 15.16
C GLY A 336 3.58 -5.46 15.34
N ALA A 337 4.19 -5.15 16.49
CA ALA A 337 5.53 -5.61 16.83
C ALA A 337 5.63 -7.15 16.93
N VAL A 338 4.70 -7.80 17.64
CA VAL A 338 4.67 -9.26 17.82
C VAL A 338 4.51 -9.98 16.49
N MET A 339 3.64 -9.50 15.59
CA MET A 339 3.47 -10.09 14.26
C MET A 339 4.74 -9.95 13.41
N CYS A 340 5.43 -8.80 13.50
CA CYS A 340 6.73 -8.61 12.85
C CYS A 340 7.80 -9.55 13.40
N PHE A 341 7.84 -9.73 14.73
CA PHE A 341 8.78 -10.63 15.39
C PHE A 341 8.49 -12.10 15.07
N ALA A 342 7.23 -12.51 14.98
CA ALA A 342 6.85 -13.83 14.50
C ALA A 342 7.33 -14.06 13.05
N GLY A 343 7.18 -13.05 12.18
CA GLY A 343 7.77 -13.07 10.83
C GLY A 343 9.29 -13.22 10.85
N PHE A 344 9.98 -12.52 11.77
CA PHE A 344 11.42 -12.68 11.98
C PHE A 344 11.79 -14.11 12.38
N LEU A 345 11.11 -14.73 13.34
CA LEU A 345 11.41 -16.11 13.79
C LEU A 345 11.26 -17.12 12.66
N ILE A 346 10.18 -17.02 11.88
CA ILE A 346 9.96 -17.91 10.72
C ILE A 346 11.05 -17.66 9.67
N SER A 347 11.34 -16.41 9.33
CA SER A 347 12.37 -16.07 8.35
C SER A 347 13.76 -16.53 8.81
N ALA A 348 14.11 -16.31 10.08
CA ALA A 348 15.39 -16.70 10.66
C ALA A 348 15.63 -18.20 10.54
N LYS A 349 14.60 -19.01 10.84
CA LYS A 349 14.64 -20.47 10.83
C LYS A 349 14.58 -21.09 9.43
N TYR A 350 13.71 -20.57 8.56
CA TYR A 350 13.38 -21.25 7.29
C TYR A 350 13.91 -20.54 6.04
N LEU A 351 14.26 -19.25 6.10
CA LEU A 351 14.87 -18.56 4.97
C LEU A 351 16.38 -18.81 4.96
N THR A 352 16.81 -19.78 4.16
CA THR A 352 18.21 -20.15 3.98
C THR A 352 18.80 -19.47 2.75
N ARG A 353 20.14 -19.41 2.63
CA ARG A 353 20.79 -19.09 1.35
C ARG A 353 20.61 -20.29 0.44
N THR A 354 20.08 -20.06 -0.76
CA THR A 354 20.14 -21.07 -1.83
C THR A 354 21.58 -21.11 -2.29
N CYS A 355 22.27 -22.24 -2.07
CA CYS A 355 23.60 -22.49 -2.60
C CYS A 355 23.62 -22.41 -4.13
#